data_AF-A0A9W8HVR4-F1
#
_entry.id   AF-A0A9W8HVR4-F1
#
_cell.length_a   1.000
_cell.length_b   1.000
_cell.length_c   1.000
_cell.angle_alpha   90.00
_cell.angle_beta   90.00
_cell.angle_gamma   90.00
#
_symmetry.space_group_name_H-M   'P 1'
#
loop_
_entity.id
_entity.type
_entity.pdbx_description
1 polymer ?
#
loop_
_entity_poly.entity_id
_entity_poly.type
_entity_poly.pdbx_seq_one_letter_code
_entity_poly.pdbx_strand_id
1 'polypeptide(L)'
;MDGKTAQALYDYLATTAVCLPPAPLPRLFPTTFTPEQDSRIVADGFSRARELLATKKKDTEARYVLTQLAKAASPETEGALDVQTVSQIVATLKAQPVVLKRVPLDARHIRKYAAKCWGVFEAIVDVTKDDEEADRIIRCSIAQPMSVVEHNLLAQLLIDRMPRVSTETLFAYLNAVEASCRTQPAGGAQVHNVRLASKVFNSALDTNSSLAETMSIELSSFCLSYSQIKDATDLYRRIISANS
;
A
#
# COMPACT_ATOMS: atom_id res chain seq x y z
N MET A 1 -64.17 7.51 -22.99
CA MET A 1 -63.69 6.20 -23.45
C MET A 1 -64.42 5.16 -22.65
N ASP A 2 -65.22 4.33 -23.31
CA ASP A 2 -66.10 3.37 -22.64
C ASP A 2 -65.27 2.19 -22.11
N GLY A 3 -65.60 1.68 -20.92
CA GLY A 3 -64.83 0.63 -20.24
C GLY A 3 -64.63 -0.65 -21.08
N LYS A 4 -65.47 -0.88 -22.10
CA LYS A 4 -65.34 -1.98 -23.05
C LYS A 4 -64.16 -1.80 -24.03
N THR A 5 -63.82 -0.57 -24.39
CA THR A 5 -62.68 -0.29 -25.30
C THR A 5 -61.35 -0.43 -24.57
N ALA A 6 -61.31 -0.10 -23.27
CA ALA A 6 -60.14 -0.30 -22.42
C ALA A 6 -59.86 -1.79 -22.17
N GLN A 7 -60.90 -2.59 -21.94
CA GLN A 7 -60.76 -4.03 -21.75
C GLN A 7 -60.25 -4.73 -23.02
N ALA A 8 -60.76 -4.34 -24.20
CA ALA A 8 -60.32 -4.90 -25.48
C ALA A 8 -58.84 -4.59 -25.79
N LEU A 9 -58.36 -3.40 -25.42
CA LEU A 9 -56.94 -3.05 -25.55
C LEU A 9 -56.06 -3.84 -24.57
N TYR A 10 -56.55 -4.09 -23.35
CA TYR A 10 -55.83 -4.89 -22.37
C TYR A 10 -55.74 -6.36 -22.80
N ASP A 11 -56.83 -6.93 -23.31
CA ASP A 11 -56.86 -8.31 -23.81
C ASP A 11 -55.99 -8.46 -25.08
N TYR A 12 -55.94 -7.44 -25.95
CA TYR A 12 -55.06 -7.43 -27.12
C TYR A 12 -53.58 -7.36 -26.75
N LEU A 13 -53.20 -6.51 -25.79
CA LEU A 13 -51.83 -6.40 -25.29
C LEU A 13 -51.39 -7.64 -24.48
N ALA A 14 -52.32 -8.27 -23.75
CA ALA A 14 -52.05 -9.49 -23.00
C ALA A 14 -51.88 -10.72 -23.90
N THR A 15 -52.47 -10.74 -25.10
CA THR A 15 -52.37 -11.87 -26.04
C THR A 15 -51.25 -11.76 -27.07
N THR A 16 -50.63 -10.59 -27.28
CA THR A 16 -49.59 -10.39 -28.32
C THR A 16 -48.14 -10.25 -27.83
N ALA A 17 -47.86 -10.48 -26.55
CA ALA A 17 -46.47 -10.59 -26.06
C ALA A 17 -46.08 -12.04 -25.76
N VAL A 18 -46.29 -12.95 -26.70
CA VAL A 18 -45.46 -14.16 -26.74
C VAL A 18 -44.10 -13.69 -27.21
N CYS A 19 -43.17 -13.44 -26.27
CA CYS A 19 -41.75 -13.38 -26.55
C CYS A 19 -41.30 -14.75 -27.07
N LEU A 20 -41.57 -15.02 -28.34
CA LEU A 20 -40.93 -16.11 -29.04
C LEU A 20 -39.43 -15.81 -29.00
N PRO A 21 -38.60 -16.78 -28.59
CA PRO A 21 -37.15 -16.61 -28.68
C PRO A 21 -36.80 -16.24 -30.12
N PRO A 22 -35.80 -15.36 -30.34
CA PRO A 22 -35.41 -14.95 -31.68
C PRO A 22 -35.16 -16.19 -32.53
N ALA A 23 -35.73 -16.20 -33.74
CA ALA A 23 -35.57 -17.30 -34.68
C ALA A 23 -34.08 -17.62 -34.84
N PRO A 24 -33.66 -18.89 -34.65
CA PRO A 24 -32.25 -19.24 -34.78
C PRO A 24 -31.78 -18.89 -36.18
N LEU A 25 -30.68 -18.12 -36.25
CA LEU A 25 -30.05 -17.76 -37.52
C LEU A 25 -29.75 -19.04 -38.31
N PRO A 26 -30.00 -19.06 -39.63
CA PRO A 26 -29.71 -20.23 -40.46
C PRO A 26 -28.21 -20.55 -40.36
N ARG A 27 -27.90 -21.76 -39.89
CA ARG A 27 -26.52 -22.26 -39.81
C ARG A 27 -26.00 -22.41 -41.24
N LEU A 28 -25.09 -21.52 -41.65
CA LEU A 28 -24.46 -21.52 -42.98
C LEU A 28 -23.55 -22.74 -43.24
N PHE A 29 -23.32 -23.58 -42.22
CA PHE A 29 -22.54 -24.82 -42.35
C PHE A 29 -23.21 -25.95 -41.55
N PRO A 30 -23.41 -27.15 -42.14
CA PRO A 30 -23.91 -28.31 -41.43
C PRO A 30 -22.78 -28.92 -40.59
N THR A 31 -22.42 -28.29 -39.48
CA THR A 31 -21.65 -28.95 -38.42
C THR A 31 -22.63 -29.71 -37.54
N THR A 32 -22.84 -30.99 -37.82
CA THR A 32 -23.51 -31.90 -36.88
C THR A 32 -22.52 -32.29 -35.80
N PHE A 33 -22.47 -31.49 -34.74
CA PHE A 33 -21.83 -31.93 -33.50
C PHE A 33 -22.70 -33.00 -32.85
N THR A 34 -22.08 -34.05 -32.34
CA THR A 34 -22.77 -34.96 -31.42
C THR A 34 -23.18 -34.18 -30.16
N PRO A 35 -24.25 -34.60 -29.45
CA PRO A 35 -24.66 -33.94 -28.19
C PRO A 35 -23.51 -33.81 -27.18
N GLU A 36 -22.61 -34.79 -27.16
CA GLU A 36 -21.40 -34.78 -26.35
C GLU A 36 -20.40 -33.70 -26.80
N GLN A 37 -20.18 -33.53 -28.11
CA GLN A 37 -19.35 -32.45 -28.66
C GLN A 37 -19.96 -31.08 -28.42
N ASP A 38 -21.27 -30.91 -28.57
CA ASP A 38 -21.98 -29.66 -28.27
C ASP A 38 -21.85 -29.31 -26.77
N SER A 39 -22.03 -30.29 -25.88
CA SER A 39 -21.87 -30.08 -24.44
C SER A 39 -20.44 -29.68 -24.06
N ARG A 40 -19.42 -30.25 -24.72
CA ARG A 40 -18.01 -29.89 -24.53
C ARG A 40 -17.70 -28.51 -25.07
N ILE A 41 -18.15 -28.17 -26.28
CA ILE A 41 -17.94 -26.84 -26.87
C ILE A 41 -18.58 -25.74 -26.01
N VAL A 42 -19.77 -26.00 -25.48
CA VAL A 42 -20.46 -25.08 -24.57
C VAL A 42 -19.70 -24.96 -23.24
N ALA A 43 -19.32 -26.07 -22.62
CA ALA A 43 -18.57 -26.07 -21.37
C ALA A 43 -17.18 -25.41 -21.50
N ASP A 44 -16.44 -25.73 -22.55
CA ASP A 44 -15.13 -25.15 -22.85
C ASP A 44 -15.26 -23.67 -23.22
N GLY A 45 -16.29 -23.31 -23.99
CA GLY A 45 -16.62 -21.93 -24.35
C GLY A 45 -16.94 -21.07 -23.14
N PHE A 46 -17.79 -21.55 -22.23
CA PHE A 46 -18.12 -20.85 -20.99
C PHE A 46 -16.92 -20.78 -20.04
N SER A 47 -16.12 -21.84 -19.95
CA SER A 47 -14.89 -21.85 -19.13
C SER A 47 -13.89 -20.81 -19.64
N ARG A 48 -13.65 -20.78 -20.95
CA ARG A 48 -12.76 -19.79 -21.58
C ARG A 48 -13.31 -18.37 -21.47
N ALA A 49 -14.62 -18.17 -21.61
CA ALA A 49 -15.25 -16.87 -21.40
C ALA A 49 -15.10 -16.39 -19.94
N ARG A 50 -15.26 -17.31 -18.98
CA ARG A 50 -15.07 -17.03 -17.55
C ARG A 50 -13.63 -16.66 -17.24
N GLU A 51 -12.66 -17.37 -17.82
CA GLU A 51 -11.24 -17.03 -17.71
C GLU A 51 -10.92 -15.66 -18.31
N LEU A 52 -11.43 -15.37 -19.52
CA LEU A 52 -11.25 -14.07 -20.17
C LEU A 52 -11.89 -12.92 -19.40
N LEU A 53 -13.05 -13.14 -18.77
CA LEU A 53 -13.67 -12.16 -17.88
C LEU A 53 -12.85 -11.95 -16.61
N ALA A 54 -12.31 -13.02 -16.03
CA ALA A 54 -11.46 -12.93 -14.84
C ALA A 54 -10.15 -12.18 -15.12
N THR A 55 -9.50 -12.41 -16.27
CA THR A 55 -8.29 -11.68 -16.68
C THR A 55 -8.60 -10.22 -16.97
N LYS A 56 -9.67 -9.91 -17.70
CA LYS A 56 -10.11 -8.52 -17.91
C LYS A 56 -10.44 -7.81 -16.61
N LYS A 57 -11.06 -8.48 -15.64
CA LYS A 57 -11.35 -7.91 -14.32
C LYS A 57 -10.05 -7.53 -13.61
N LYS A 58 -9.07 -8.43 -13.56
CA LYS A 58 -7.75 -8.17 -12.97
C LYS A 58 -7.03 -6.99 -13.64
N ASP A 59 -7.04 -6.93 -14.97
CA ASP A 59 -6.46 -5.83 -15.74
C ASP A 59 -7.15 -4.49 -15.46
N THR A 60 -8.48 -4.51 -15.31
CA THR A 60 -9.26 -3.31 -15.00
C THR A 60 -8.93 -2.79 -13.60
N GLU A 61 -8.85 -3.68 -12.61
CA GLU A 61 -8.43 -3.35 -11.24
C GLU A 61 -7.00 -2.79 -11.22
N ALA A 62 -6.07 -3.44 -11.93
CA ALA A 62 -4.69 -2.97 -12.04
C ALA A 62 -4.60 -1.57 -12.67
N ARG A 63 -5.35 -1.30 -13.74
CA ARG A 63 -5.40 0.05 -14.36
C ARG A 63 -5.99 1.08 -13.42
N TYR A 64 -7.04 0.74 -12.69
CA TYR A 64 -7.64 1.61 -11.69
C TYR A 64 -6.61 1.99 -10.62
N VAL A 65 -5.92 1.00 -10.02
CA VAL A 65 -4.88 1.23 -9.01
C VAL A 65 -3.76 2.11 -9.53
N LEU A 66 -3.23 1.82 -10.72
CA LEU A 66 -2.16 2.64 -11.31
C LEU A 66 -2.61 4.08 -11.55
N THR A 67 -3.87 4.28 -11.95
CA THR A 67 -4.44 5.62 -12.14
C THR A 67 -4.57 6.36 -10.82
N GLN A 68 -5.03 5.71 -9.76
CA GLN A 68 -5.16 6.34 -8.44
C GLN A 68 -3.81 6.65 -7.81
N LEU A 69 -2.83 5.75 -7.96
CA LEU A 69 -1.45 5.98 -7.51
C LEU A 69 -0.83 7.16 -8.26
N ALA A 70 -0.98 7.22 -9.59
CA ALA A 70 -0.51 8.35 -10.39
C ALA A 70 -1.15 9.68 -9.95
N LYS A 71 -2.45 9.67 -9.59
CA LYS A 71 -3.14 10.83 -9.04
C LYS A 71 -2.60 11.22 -7.66
N ALA A 72 -2.40 10.27 -6.74
CA ALA A 72 -1.83 10.54 -5.41
C ALA A 72 -0.39 11.09 -5.51
N ALA A 73 0.34 10.62 -6.51
CA ALA A 73 1.66 11.11 -6.91
C ALA A 73 1.65 12.51 -7.56
N SER A 74 0.51 13.01 -8.04
CA SER A 74 0.41 14.32 -8.70
C SER A 74 0.53 15.47 -7.70
N PRO A 75 1.21 16.59 -8.04
CA PRO A 75 1.24 17.78 -7.20
C PRO A 75 -0.14 18.44 -7.02
N GLU A 76 -1.05 18.30 -8.01
CA GLU A 76 -2.37 18.94 -8.01
C GLU A 76 -3.38 18.32 -7.03
N THR A 77 -3.10 17.10 -6.55
CA THR A 77 -3.99 16.40 -5.62
C THR A 77 -3.65 16.82 -4.19
N GLU A 78 -4.31 17.83 -3.63
CA GLU A 78 -4.00 18.32 -2.27
C GLU A 78 -4.46 17.35 -1.16
N GLY A 79 -5.49 16.55 -1.41
CA GLY A 79 -6.09 15.64 -0.41
C GLY A 79 -5.43 14.27 -0.31
N ALA A 80 -5.50 13.68 0.89
CA ALA A 80 -5.27 12.25 1.10
C ALA A 80 -6.32 11.43 0.33
N LEU A 81 -5.94 10.25 -0.18
CA LEU A 81 -6.90 9.31 -0.76
C LEU A 81 -7.92 8.89 0.32
N ASP A 82 -9.18 8.71 -0.09
CA ASP A 82 -10.21 8.20 0.80
C ASP A 82 -9.92 6.75 1.22
N VAL A 83 -10.45 6.37 2.38
CA VAL A 83 -10.18 5.05 3.01
C VAL A 83 -10.59 3.89 2.10
N GLN A 84 -11.68 4.04 1.33
CA GLN A 84 -12.16 2.99 0.44
C GLN A 84 -11.18 2.78 -0.72
N THR A 85 -10.70 3.87 -1.34
CA THR A 85 -9.68 3.83 -2.39
C THR A 85 -8.38 3.22 -1.89
N VAL A 86 -7.91 3.62 -0.69
CA VAL A 86 -6.71 3.03 -0.07
C VAL A 86 -6.90 1.53 0.14
N SER A 87 -8.01 1.10 0.72
CA SER A 87 -8.30 -0.32 0.95
C SER A 87 -8.31 -1.12 -0.35
N GLN A 88 -8.88 -0.56 -1.43
CA GLN A 88 -8.92 -1.22 -2.72
C GLN A 88 -7.52 -1.34 -3.33
N ILE A 89 -6.69 -0.30 -3.25
CA ILE A 89 -5.29 -0.33 -3.70
C ILE A 89 -4.51 -1.41 -2.96
N VAL A 90 -4.60 -1.43 -1.62
CA VAL A 90 -3.89 -2.40 -0.79
C VAL A 90 -4.31 -3.83 -1.14
N ALA A 91 -5.61 -4.08 -1.27
CA ALA A 91 -6.13 -5.40 -1.64
C ALA A 91 -5.62 -5.86 -3.01
N THR A 92 -5.63 -4.97 -4.00
CA THR A 92 -5.15 -5.28 -5.35
C THR A 92 -3.64 -5.48 -5.38
N LEU A 93 -2.83 -4.70 -4.66
CA LEU A 93 -1.37 -4.89 -4.61
C LEU A 93 -1.01 -6.24 -3.98
N LYS A 94 -1.72 -6.65 -2.91
CA LYS A 94 -1.54 -7.97 -2.28
C LYS A 94 -1.98 -9.11 -3.20
N ALA A 95 -3.10 -8.97 -3.89
CA ALA A 95 -3.62 -10.00 -4.81
C ALA A 95 -2.82 -10.08 -6.13
N GLN A 96 -2.22 -8.97 -6.56
CA GLN A 96 -1.51 -8.85 -7.83
C GLN A 96 -0.16 -8.11 -7.66
N PRO A 97 0.87 -8.72 -7.04
CA PRO A 97 2.18 -8.09 -6.80
C PRO A 97 2.88 -7.59 -8.07
N VAL A 98 2.54 -8.14 -9.24
CA VAL A 98 3.10 -7.74 -10.54
C VAL A 98 2.75 -6.28 -10.88
N VAL A 99 1.64 -5.75 -10.33
CA VAL A 99 1.25 -4.34 -10.50
C VAL A 99 2.31 -3.40 -9.93
N LEU A 100 3.00 -3.79 -8.85
CA LEU A 100 4.03 -2.98 -8.20
C LEU A 100 5.16 -2.59 -9.17
N LYS A 101 5.50 -3.46 -10.13
CA LYS A 101 6.52 -3.17 -11.16
C LYS A 101 6.18 -1.99 -12.07
N ARG A 102 4.92 -1.56 -12.07
CA ARG A 102 4.39 -0.45 -12.88
C ARG A 102 4.12 0.79 -12.05
N VAL A 103 4.26 0.71 -10.73
CA VAL A 103 4.10 1.84 -9.83
C VAL A 103 5.37 2.69 -9.89
N PRO A 104 5.27 4.02 -10.02
CA PRO A 104 6.45 4.86 -9.99
C PRO A 104 6.99 4.92 -8.55
N LEU A 105 8.23 4.44 -8.37
CA LEU A 105 8.92 4.30 -7.07
C LEU A 105 10.23 5.13 -6.99
N ASP A 106 10.29 6.26 -7.69
CA ASP A 106 11.33 7.25 -7.42
C ASP A 106 11.07 7.99 -6.10
N ALA A 107 12.12 8.64 -5.59
CA ALA A 107 12.09 9.28 -4.28
C ALA A 107 10.97 10.32 -4.12
N ARG A 108 10.58 11.01 -5.20
CA ARG A 108 9.51 12.03 -5.12
C ARG A 108 8.15 11.37 -4.92
N HIS A 109 7.88 10.29 -5.63
CA HIS A 109 6.62 9.55 -5.48
C HIS A 109 6.52 8.85 -4.14
N ILE A 110 7.61 8.20 -3.69
CA ILE A 110 7.65 7.53 -2.39
C ILE A 110 7.32 8.51 -1.25
N ARG A 111 7.93 9.71 -1.25
CA ARG A 111 7.63 10.73 -0.23
C ARG A 111 6.17 11.17 -0.27
N LYS A 112 5.58 11.29 -1.46
CA LYS A 112 4.15 11.64 -1.58
C LYS A 112 3.25 10.53 -1.05
N TYR A 113 3.57 9.26 -1.32
CA TYR A 113 2.82 8.15 -0.77
C TYR A 113 2.92 8.11 0.76
N ALA A 114 4.12 8.27 1.32
CA ALA A 114 4.33 8.31 2.77
C ALA A 114 3.58 9.47 3.43
N ALA A 115 3.63 10.68 2.84
CA ALA A 115 2.99 11.86 3.42
C ALA A 115 1.45 11.86 3.28
N LYS A 116 0.91 11.42 2.14
CA LYS A 116 -0.53 11.55 1.82
C LYS A 116 -1.32 10.26 2.01
N CYS A 117 -0.69 9.11 1.91
CA CYS A 117 -1.36 7.81 1.81
C CYS A 117 -0.54 6.69 2.49
N TRP A 118 -0.29 6.82 3.80
CA TRP A 118 0.58 5.90 4.53
C TRP A 118 0.25 4.42 4.31
N GLY A 119 -1.02 4.02 4.36
CA GLY A 119 -1.41 2.62 4.14
C GLY A 119 -1.07 2.07 2.75
N VAL A 120 -1.01 2.94 1.73
CA VAL A 120 -0.52 2.57 0.40
C VAL A 120 0.99 2.40 0.41
N PHE A 121 1.72 3.33 1.03
CA PHE A 121 3.17 3.24 1.19
C PHE A 121 3.56 1.96 1.95
N GLU A 122 2.91 1.68 3.07
CA GLU A 122 3.14 0.47 3.86
C GLU A 122 2.92 -0.80 3.03
N ALA A 123 1.83 -0.86 2.25
CA ALA A 123 1.54 -1.97 1.36
C ALA A 123 2.54 -2.12 0.20
N ILE A 124 3.05 -1.01 -0.33
CA ILE A 124 4.15 -1.03 -1.32
C ILE A 124 5.37 -1.73 -0.72
N VAL A 125 5.76 -1.36 0.50
CA VAL A 125 6.92 -1.99 1.14
C VAL A 125 6.63 -3.46 1.51
N ASP A 126 5.43 -3.79 1.99
CA ASP A 126 5.03 -5.19 2.28
C ASP A 126 5.11 -6.12 1.07
N VAL A 127 4.71 -5.61 -0.10
CA VAL A 127 4.64 -6.40 -1.34
C VAL A 127 6.00 -6.46 -2.03
N THR A 128 6.93 -5.58 -1.68
CA THR A 128 8.31 -5.59 -2.19
C THR A 128 9.06 -6.77 -1.59
N LYS A 129 9.40 -7.76 -2.43
CA LYS A 129 10.07 -9.00 -1.98
C LYS A 129 11.56 -8.86 -1.73
N ASP A 130 12.18 -7.91 -2.41
CA ASP A 130 13.60 -7.64 -2.31
C ASP A 130 13.85 -6.74 -1.10
N ASP A 131 14.56 -7.25 -0.10
CA ASP A 131 14.78 -6.55 1.17
C ASP A 131 15.62 -5.28 0.97
N GLU A 132 16.57 -5.28 0.03
CA GLU A 132 17.38 -4.08 -0.28
C GLU A 132 16.52 -2.97 -0.90
N GLU A 133 15.63 -3.34 -1.83
CA GLU A 133 14.72 -2.40 -2.46
C GLU A 133 13.65 -1.89 -1.47
N ALA A 134 13.14 -2.77 -0.60
CA ALA A 134 12.22 -2.38 0.46
C ALA A 134 12.87 -1.38 1.44
N ASP A 135 14.11 -1.64 1.86
CA ASP A 135 14.90 -0.73 2.68
C ASP A 135 15.16 0.61 1.97
N ARG A 136 15.52 0.58 0.67
CA ARG A 136 15.66 1.79 -0.16
C ARG A 136 14.38 2.62 -0.18
N ILE A 137 13.22 1.97 -0.32
CA ILE A 137 11.92 2.64 -0.32
C ILE A 137 11.66 3.29 1.04
N ILE A 138 11.89 2.57 2.15
CA ILE A 138 11.77 3.13 3.51
C ILE A 138 12.67 4.36 3.65
N ARG A 139 13.95 4.24 3.32
CA ARG A 139 14.92 5.34 3.41
C ARG A 139 14.51 6.57 2.60
N CYS A 140 13.96 6.37 1.40
CA CYS A 140 13.48 7.46 0.55
C CYS A 140 12.27 8.21 1.16
N SER A 141 11.48 7.54 2.01
CA SER A 141 10.32 8.13 2.69
C SER A 141 10.70 9.05 3.86
N ILE A 142 11.93 8.93 4.39
CA ILE A 142 12.38 9.69 5.56
C ILE A 142 12.46 11.17 5.19
N ALA A 143 11.49 11.95 5.67
CA ALA A 143 11.42 13.39 5.51
C ALA A 143 12.29 14.10 6.56
N GLN A 144 12.71 15.33 6.27
CA GLN A 144 13.45 16.18 7.20
C GLN A 144 12.96 17.64 7.05
N PRO A 145 12.39 18.28 8.09
CA PRO A 145 11.96 17.70 9.36
C PRO A 145 10.70 16.80 9.22
N MET A 146 10.44 15.95 10.22
CA MET A 146 9.25 15.11 10.31
C MET A 146 8.23 15.70 11.31
N SER A 147 6.95 15.58 10.98
CA SER A 147 5.87 15.80 11.96
C SER A 147 5.82 14.64 12.98
N VAL A 148 5.18 14.87 14.13
CA VAL A 148 4.99 13.84 15.16
C VAL A 148 4.23 12.62 14.62
N VAL A 149 3.24 12.84 13.73
CA VAL A 149 2.46 11.76 13.12
C VAL A 149 3.32 10.92 12.19
N GLU A 150 4.07 11.55 11.28
CA GLU A 150 4.99 10.85 10.38
C GLU A 150 6.04 10.06 11.16
N HIS A 151 6.57 10.64 12.24
CA HIS A 151 7.54 9.97 13.08
C HIS A 151 6.96 8.72 13.77
N ASN A 152 5.74 8.79 14.32
CA ASN A 152 5.07 7.62 14.91
C ASN A 152 4.90 6.48 13.90
N LEU A 153 4.43 6.81 12.70
CA LEU A 153 4.19 5.84 11.64
C LEU A 153 5.49 5.20 11.15
N LEU A 154 6.53 6.02 10.91
CA LEU A 154 7.83 5.53 10.49
C LEU A 154 8.52 4.69 11.57
N ALA A 155 8.49 5.11 12.83
CA ALA A 155 9.09 4.36 13.93
C ALA A 155 8.43 2.99 14.10
N GLN A 156 7.09 2.92 13.98
CA GLN A 156 6.37 1.65 14.02
C GLN A 156 6.80 0.74 12.87
N LEU A 157 6.88 1.27 11.65
CA LEU A 157 7.33 0.52 10.47
C LEU A 157 8.77 -0.02 10.63
N LEU A 158 9.67 0.80 11.17
CA LEU A 158 11.07 0.40 11.42
C LEU A 158 11.15 -0.69 12.48
N ILE A 159 10.39 -0.60 13.57
CA ILE A 159 10.33 -1.64 14.61
C ILE A 159 9.80 -2.95 14.03
N ASP A 160 8.70 -2.90 13.28
CA ASP A 160 8.07 -4.10 12.72
C ASP A 160 8.93 -4.79 11.66
N ARG A 161 9.80 -4.03 10.98
CA ARG A 161 10.69 -4.54 9.92
C ARG A 161 12.17 -4.52 10.30
N MET A 162 12.50 -4.37 11.58
CA MET A 162 13.89 -4.14 12.04
C MET A 162 14.93 -5.11 11.46
N PRO A 163 14.67 -6.43 11.34
CA PRO A 163 15.65 -7.36 10.77
C PRO A 163 16.06 -7.09 9.31
N ARG A 164 15.28 -6.27 8.59
CA ARG A 164 15.50 -5.93 7.17
C ARG A 164 15.94 -4.48 6.97
N VAL A 165 16.06 -3.71 8.06
CA VAL A 165 16.46 -2.30 8.00
C VAL A 165 17.97 -2.22 7.99
N SER A 166 18.54 -1.51 7.01
CA SER A 166 19.97 -1.30 6.92
C SER A 166 20.48 -0.23 7.90
N THR A 167 21.76 -0.30 8.23
CA THR A 167 22.43 0.75 9.03
C THR A 167 22.32 2.13 8.36
N GLU A 168 22.34 2.19 7.03
CA GLU A 168 22.20 3.45 6.29
C GLU A 168 20.83 4.09 6.51
N THR A 169 19.76 3.27 6.54
CA THR A 169 18.40 3.71 6.87
C THR A 169 18.31 4.20 8.32
N LEU A 170 18.97 3.52 9.26
CA LEU A 170 19.04 3.93 10.66
C LEU A 170 19.77 5.26 10.84
N PHE A 171 20.88 5.51 10.13
CA PHE A 171 21.55 6.82 10.12
C PHE A 171 20.65 7.92 9.54
N ALA A 172 19.97 7.64 8.42
CA ALA A 172 19.04 8.59 7.82
C ALA A 172 17.88 8.94 8.78
N TYR A 173 17.36 7.93 9.49
CA TYR A 173 16.33 8.09 10.52
C TYR A 173 16.83 8.92 11.70
N LEU A 174 18.02 8.63 12.25
CA LEU A 174 18.60 9.41 13.36
C LEU A 174 18.75 10.89 13.00
N ASN A 175 19.32 11.16 11.82
CA ASN A 175 19.49 12.53 11.31
C ASN A 175 18.14 13.26 11.17
N ALA A 176 17.10 12.54 10.73
CA ALA A 176 15.76 13.11 10.60
C ALA A 176 15.12 13.41 11.96
N VAL A 177 15.29 12.52 12.94
CA VAL A 177 14.84 12.75 14.32
C VAL A 177 15.54 13.96 14.91
N GLU A 178 16.87 14.06 14.75
CA GLU A 178 17.62 15.21 15.24
C GLU A 178 17.15 16.52 14.61
N ALA A 179 17.00 16.57 13.29
CA ALA A 179 16.48 17.74 12.58
C ALA A 179 15.09 18.16 13.11
N SER A 180 14.23 17.18 13.39
CA SER A 180 12.89 17.41 13.93
C SER A 180 12.93 17.91 15.38
N CYS A 181 13.84 17.38 16.19
CA CYS A 181 14.00 17.80 17.58
C CYS A 181 14.64 19.20 17.73
N ARG A 182 15.53 19.59 16.81
CA ARG A 182 16.14 20.94 16.79
C ARG A 182 15.15 22.04 16.39
N THR A 183 14.16 21.72 15.56
CA THR A 183 13.15 22.68 15.11
C THR A 183 11.99 22.85 16.09
N GLN A 184 11.85 21.93 17.05
CA GLN A 184 10.79 21.97 18.06
C GLN A 184 11.31 22.61 19.35
N PRO A 185 10.51 23.48 20.01
CA PRO A 185 10.87 24.01 21.32
C PRO A 185 10.97 22.84 22.33
N ALA A 186 11.86 22.99 23.31
CA ALA A 186 12.01 22.02 24.40
C ALA A 186 10.66 21.84 25.11
N GLY A 187 10.00 20.71 24.87
CA GLY A 187 8.61 20.48 25.25
C GLY A 187 8.13 19.08 24.88
N GLY A 188 6.82 18.84 25.00
CA GLY A 188 6.23 17.49 24.88
C GLY A 188 6.54 16.77 23.56
N ALA A 189 6.56 17.49 22.44
CA ALA A 189 6.84 16.90 21.12
C ALA A 189 8.30 16.44 20.97
N GLN A 190 9.26 17.25 21.42
CA GLN A 190 10.68 16.88 21.42
C GLN A 190 10.90 15.66 22.33
N VAL A 191 10.30 15.67 23.53
CA VAL A 191 10.41 14.54 24.46
C VAL A 191 9.83 13.27 23.85
N HIS A 192 8.64 13.35 23.25
CA HIS A 192 8.01 12.22 22.55
C HIS A 192 8.90 11.66 21.45
N ASN A 193 9.45 12.53 20.61
CA ASN A 193 10.31 12.12 19.50
C ASN A 193 11.58 11.43 20.01
N VAL A 194 12.24 11.97 21.04
CA VAL A 194 13.43 11.33 21.59
C VAL A 194 13.10 9.96 22.18
N ARG A 195 12.02 9.83 22.95
CA ARG A 195 11.59 8.54 23.51
C ARG A 195 11.33 7.50 22.43
N LEU A 196 10.65 7.90 21.37
CA LEU A 196 10.32 7.02 20.26
C LEU A 196 11.57 6.58 19.50
N ALA A 197 12.49 7.50 19.22
CA ALA A 197 13.77 7.15 18.60
C ALA A 197 14.59 6.22 19.50
N SER A 198 14.64 6.46 20.80
CA SER A 198 15.28 5.56 21.76
C SER A 198 14.67 4.15 21.73
N LYS A 199 13.35 4.02 21.54
CA LYS A 199 12.69 2.72 21.38
C LYS A 199 13.11 2.02 20.08
N VAL A 200 13.15 2.74 18.95
CA VAL A 200 13.61 2.20 17.66
C VAL A 200 15.04 1.69 17.76
N PHE A 201 15.96 2.48 18.34
CA PHE A 201 17.35 2.08 18.47
C PHE A 201 17.57 0.95 19.48
N ASN A 202 16.80 0.88 20.56
CA ASN A 202 16.83 -0.30 21.42
C ASN A 202 16.42 -1.57 20.66
N SER A 203 15.34 -1.51 19.87
CA SER A 203 14.92 -2.63 19.02
C SER A 203 15.97 -2.99 17.97
N ALA A 204 16.68 -2.00 17.41
CA ALA A 204 17.78 -2.22 16.48
C ALA A 204 18.95 -2.96 17.16
N LEU A 205 19.34 -2.52 18.35
CA LEU A 205 20.39 -3.15 19.15
C LEU A 205 20.02 -4.54 19.66
N ASP A 206 18.73 -4.80 19.91
CA ASP A 206 18.23 -6.15 20.22
C ASP A 206 18.36 -7.09 19.01
N THR A 207 18.21 -6.55 17.80
CA THR A 207 18.25 -7.33 16.56
C THR A 207 19.69 -7.54 16.07
N ASN A 208 20.53 -6.50 16.15
CA ASN A 208 21.93 -6.55 15.77
C ASN A 208 22.78 -5.72 16.74
N SER A 209 23.50 -6.41 17.63
CA SER A 209 24.34 -5.78 18.64
C SER A 209 25.55 -5.04 18.05
N SER A 210 26.01 -5.39 16.85
CA SER A 210 27.17 -4.73 16.20
C SER A 210 26.88 -3.27 15.82
N LEU A 211 25.60 -2.87 15.80
CA LEU A 211 25.19 -1.49 15.59
C LEU A 211 25.66 -0.57 16.72
N ALA A 212 25.86 -1.10 17.94
CA ALA A 212 26.38 -0.32 19.06
C ALA A 212 27.78 0.24 18.79
N GLU A 213 28.62 -0.52 18.10
CA GLU A 213 29.96 -0.09 17.69
C GLU A 213 29.87 0.80 16.44
N THR A 214 29.13 0.34 15.43
CA THR A 214 29.03 1.00 14.12
C THR A 214 28.44 2.40 14.19
N MET A 215 27.44 2.63 15.06
CA MET A 215 26.76 3.91 15.24
C MET A 215 27.10 4.57 16.59
N SER A 216 28.19 4.13 17.24
CA SER A 216 28.54 4.51 18.61
C SER A 216 28.59 6.02 18.82
N ILE A 217 29.22 6.74 17.89
CA ILE A 217 29.45 8.18 17.96
C ILE A 217 28.12 8.94 17.82
N GLU A 218 27.36 8.65 16.77
CA GLU A 218 26.12 9.33 16.45
C GLU A 218 25.05 9.07 17.51
N LEU A 219 24.91 7.83 17.97
CA LEU A 219 23.96 7.50 19.03
C LEU A 219 24.38 8.09 20.38
N SER A 220 25.67 8.11 20.69
CA SER A 220 26.17 8.78 21.91
C SER A 220 25.90 10.28 21.87
N SER A 221 26.19 10.93 20.74
CA SER A 221 25.92 12.35 20.51
C SER A 221 24.44 12.67 20.69
N PHE A 222 23.56 11.87 20.10
CA PHE A 222 22.11 11.99 20.26
C PHE A 222 21.70 11.87 21.73
N CYS A 223 22.14 10.81 22.42
CA CYS A 223 21.72 10.57 23.79
C CYS A 223 22.21 11.66 24.76
N LEU A 224 23.44 12.16 24.57
CA LEU A 224 23.99 13.24 25.40
C LEU A 224 23.27 14.57 25.16
N SER A 225 22.88 14.85 23.91
CA SER A 225 22.09 16.04 23.54
C SER A 225 20.72 16.09 24.21
N TYR A 226 20.17 14.93 24.58
CA TYR A 226 18.87 14.79 25.23
C TYR A 226 18.94 14.06 26.57
N SER A 227 20.04 14.26 27.31
CA SER A 227 20.34 13.57 28.58
C SER A 227 19.28 13.74 29.68
N GLN A 228 18.44 14.77 29.60
CA GLN A 228 17.29 14.99 30.48
C GLN A 228 16.15 13.99 30.27
N ILE A 229 16.18 13.19 29.19
CA ILE A 229 15.16 12.20 28.86
C ILE A 229 15.68 10.83 29.25
N LYS A 230 15.00 10.19 30.21
CA LYS A 230 15.38 8.88 30.77
C LYS A 230 15.70 7.84 29.69
N ASP A 231 14.84 7.71 28.68
CA ASP A 231 15.00 6.72 27.60
C ASP A 231 16.27 6.93 26.77
N ALA A 232 16.72 8.18 26.62
CA ALA A 232 17.99 8.50 25.99
C ALA A 232 19.18 8.14 26.88
N THR A 233 19.09 8.41 28.19
CA THR A 233 20.12 8.01 29.16
C THR A 233 20.27 6.49 29.23
N ASP A 234 19.15 5.75 29.22
CA ASP A 234 19.15 4.28 29.29
C ASP A 234 19.75 3.69 28.00
N LEU A 235 19.41 4.25 26.83
CA LEU A 235 20.06 3.88 25.56
C LEU A 235 21.57 4.16 25.58
N TYR A 236 22.01 5.31 26.11
CA TYR A 236 23.43 5.64 26.22
C TYR A 236 24.21 4.63 27.05
N ARG A 237 23.68 4.26 28.23
CA ARG A 237 24.30 3.24 29.08
C ARG A 237 24.45 1.90 28.36
N ARG A 238 23.43 1.53 27.59
CA ARG A 238 23.43 0.29 26.80
C ARG A 238 24.52 0.32 25.72
N ILE A 239 24.70 1.43 25.02
CA ILE A 239 25.75 1.59 24.00
C ILE A 239 27.14 1.47 24.63
N ILE A 240 27.38 2.14 25.76
CA ILE A 240 28.67 2.03 26.46
C ILE A 240 28.92 0.59 26.90
N SER A 241 27.93 -0.06 27.50
CA SER A 241 28.07 -1.43 28.01
C SER A 241 28.31 -2.46 26.90
N ALA A 242 27.84 -2.18 25.69
CA ALA A 242 28.07 -3.04 24.52
C ALA A 242 29.48 -2.85 23.91
N ASN A 243 30.13 -1.71 24.17
CA ASN A 243 31.44 -1.35 23.63
C ASN A 243 32.58 -1.48 24.67
N SER A 244 32.26 -1.91 25.89
CA SER A 244 33.19 -2.16 27.00
C SER A 244 33.54 -3.63 27.14
#